data_AF-A0A4U5MTX4-F1
#
_entry.id   AF-A0A4U5MTX4-F1
#
_cell.length_a   1.000
_cell.length_b   1.000
_cell.length_c   1.000
_cell.angle_alpha   90.00
_cell.angle_beta   90.00
_cell.angle_gamma   90.00
#
_symmetry.space_group_name_H-M   'P 1'
#
loop_
_entity.id
_entity.type
_entity.pdbx_description
1 polymer ?
#
loop_
_entity_poly.entity_id
_entity_poly.type
_entity_poly.pdbx_seq_one_letter_code
_entity_poly.pdbx_strand_id
1 'polypeptide(L)'
;MTPFDPNKTNCFPRRSCKRVQTPSGLIRKPIKGGRSGSSAFLRPGVTNKMPNPPPKEDVWAFQPIGAPFPENPVKVMGQQNMYVALWYKHGKPIHGRAWNNGGVVECSFPYLKAELTGAKDLGGMIQVLQYKGDHNTLGFWYEWIQYKNRFDDDVNRQMLKCGDSFPIFWKDRAGGPLLGFVDNKTENAAFSHDGVAENITGKALDEMWIIVRNLRGGPPFCECGICPKVPKPNGPRVMLNEWMDIRAGDPWPQRPLVKALNKSLDTLPGHPADQYVALWYQQGEPIMGRVWNDNGKVCLFLNTPKTRRFYLADCRRLRMVQQRIQGQRRIHPSPRGAQRLRPRFRL
;
A
#
# COMPACT_ATOMS: atom_id res chain seq x y z
N MET A 1 -15.96 -53.42 11.47
CA MET A 1 -17.25 -52.69 11.51
C MET A 1 -18.03 -53.19 12.70
N THR A 2 -18.06 -52.39 13.76
CA THR A 2 -18.87 -52.55 14.97
C THR A 2 -19.65 -51.24 15.14
N PRO A 3 -20.95 -51.24 15.50
CA PRO A 3 -21.73 -50.01 15.52
C PRO A 3 -21.47 -49.21 16.80
N PHE A 4 -21.26 -47.90 16.65
CA PHE A 4 -21.06 -46.94 17.73
C PHE A 4 -22.41 -46.29 18.09
N ASP A 5 -22.78 -46.34 19.37
CA ASP A 5 -24.03 -45.81 19.94
C ASP A 5 -23.83 -44.34 20.39
N PRO A 6 -24.63 -43.37 19.90
CA PRO A 6 -24.39 -41.95 20.14
C PRO A 6 -24.99 -41.37 21.44
N ASN A 7 -25.55 -42.15 22.37
CA ASN A 7 -26.22 -41.61 23.57
C ASN A 7 -25.42 -41.72 24.89
N LYS A 8 -24.21 -41.17 24.93
CA LYS A 8 -23.50 -40.89 26.20
C LYS A 8 -23.01 -39.44 26.30
N THR A 9 -23.92 -38.57 26.74
CA THR A 9 -23.63 -37.25 27.29
C THR A 9 -22.92 -37.37 28.65
N ASN A 10 -21.64 -37.03 28.71
CA ASN A 10 -20.90 -36.86 29.96
C ASN A 10 -20.97 -35.40 30.43
N CYS A 11 -21.70 -35.18 31.52
CA CYS A 11 -21.67 -33.98 32.34
C CYS A 11 -20.32 -33.88 33.06
N PHE A 12 -19.61 -32.77 32.90
CA PHE A 12 -18.45 -32.44 33.72
C PHE A 12 -18.87 -31.57 34.93
N PRO A 13 -18.37 -31.85 36.15
CA PRO A 13 -18.76 -31.10 37.34
C PRO A 13 -18.02 -29.77 37.46
N ARG A 14 -18.77 -28.74 37.85
CA ARG A 14 -18.29 -27.41 38.29
C ARG A 14 -17.29 -27.58 39.45
N ARG A 15 -16.09 -27.02 39.31
CA ARG A 15 -15.21 -26.73 40.45
C ARG A 15 -15.18 -25.24 40.71
N SER A 16 -15.74 -24.86 41.86
CA SER A 16 -15.50 -23.56 42.49
C SER A 16 -14.10 -23.54 43.08
N CYS A 17 -13.29 -22.53 42.76
CA CYS A 17 -12.09 -22.21 43.54
C CYS A 17 -12.18 -20.80 44.09
N LYS A 18 -11.77 -20.72 45.36
CA LYS A 18 -12.04 -19.66 46.34
C LYS A 18 -11.25 -18.39 46.05
N ARG A 19 -11.91 -17.27 46.35
CA ARG A 19 -11.36 -15.92 46.51
C ARG A 19 -10.44 -15.91 47.74
N VAL A 20 -9.16 -15.57 47.55
CA VAL A 20 -8.22 -15.29 48.65
C VAL A 20 -8.25 -13.79 48.92
N GLN A 21 -8.61 -13.42 50.16
CA GLN A 21 -8.50 -12.08 50.71
C GLN A 21 -7.06 -11.85 51.18
N THR A 22 -6.52 -10.66 50.93
CA THR A 22 -5.34 -10.13 51.62
C THR A 22 -5.71 -8.85 52.37
N PRO A 23 -5.02 -8.53 53.49
CA PRO A 23 -5.50 -7.56 54.45
C PRO A 23 -5.07 -6.12 54.13
N SER A 24 -5.96 -5.22 54.49
CA SER A 24 -5.87 -3.77 54.52
C SER A 24 -4.84 -3.22 55.50
N GLY A 25 -4.22 -2.09 55.13
CA GLY A 25 -3.87 -1.02 56.08
C GLY A 25 -2.48 -0.41 55.91
N LEU A 26 -2.41 0.80 55.36
CA LEU A 26 -1.70 1.92 55.99
C LEU A 26 -2.07 3.24 55.31
N ILE A 27 -2.77 4.05 56.09
CA ILE A 27 -3.20 5.42 55.83
C ILE A 27 -2.03 6.36 56.08
N ARG A 28 -1.73 7.28 55.15
CA ARG A 28 -1.03 8.53 55.46
C ARG A 28 -1.78 9.72 54.86
N LYS A 29 -2.05 10.68 55.73
CA LYS A 29 -2.82 11.94 55.55
C LYS A 29 -2.07 12.97 54.68
N PRO A 30 -2.78 14.02 54.19
CA PRO A 30 -2.26 14.97 53.21
C PRO A 30 -1.54 16.16 53.87
N ILE A 31 -0.52 16.71 53.20
CA ILE A 31 0.11 17.98 53.56
C ILE A 31 -0.26 19.00 52.46
N LYS A 32 -0.88 20.11 52.90
CA LYS A 32 -1.17 21.32 52.11
C LYS A 32 -0.05 22.35 52.27
N GLY A 33 0.17 23.14 51.22
CA GLY A 33 0.93 24.39 51.18
C GLY A 33 1.96 24.36 50.05
N GLY A 34 2.07 25.29 49.09
CA GLY A 34 1.46 26.60 48.91
C GLY A 34 2.48 27.51 48.21
N ARG A 35 2.19 27.92 46.96
CA ARG A 35 2.71 29.07 46.17
C ARG A 35 4.23 29.27 45.97
N SER A 36 4.64 29.30 44.71
CA SER A 36 5.10 30.54 44.03
C SER A 36 5.40 30.23 42.55
N GLY A 37 4.93 31.11 41.66
CA GLY A 37 5.01 30.90 40.22
C GLY A 37 6.41 31.09 39.65
N SER A 38 6.69 30.34 38.60
CA SER A 38 7.75 30.65 37.64
C SER A 38 7.18 30.41 36.24
N SER A 39 7.04 31.53 35.54
CA SER A 39 6.64 31.69 34.15
C SER A 39 7.24 30.63 33.23
N ALA A 40 6.43 29.66 32.82
CA ALA A 40 6.75 28.81 31.70
C ALA A 40 6.68 29.66 30.42
N PHE A 41 7.85 29.96 29.85
CA PHE A 41 7.99 30.44 28.49
C PHE A 41 7.26 29.48 27.54
N LEU A 42 6.06 29.88 27.11
CA LEU A 42 5.33 29.23 26.04
C LEU A 42 6.17 29.36 24.76
N ARG A 43 6.70 28.22 24.29
CA ARG A 43 7.25 28.12 22.94
C ARG A 43 6.11 28.39 21.93
N PRO A 44 6.23 29.38 21.04
CA PRO A 44 5.25 29.58 20.00
C PRO A 44 5.47 28.52 18.90
N GLY A 45 4.41 27.79 18.53
CA GLY A 45 4.41 27.02 17.27
C GLY A 45 3.88 25.59 17.28
N VAL A 46 3.26 25.08 18.36
CA VAL A 46 2.51 23.82 18.24
C VAL A 46 1.13 24.14 17.64
N THR A 47 1.04 24.07 16.32
CA THR A 47 -0.27 24.05 15.64
C THR A 47 -1.05 22.88 16.24
N ASN A 48 -2.19 23.20 16.87
CA ASN A 48 -3.16 22.21 17.36
C ASN A 48 -3.67 21.43 16.14
N LYS A 49 -2.97 20.35 15.79
CA LYS A 49 -3.45 19.38 14.81
C LYS A 49 -4.69 18.77 15.44
N MET A 50 -5.85 18.92 14.80
CA MET A 50 -7.02 18.16 15.21
C MET A 50 -6.63 16.68 15.24
N PRO A 51 -6.89 15.96 16.34
CA PRO A 51 -6.59 14.54 16.41
C PRO A 51 -7.36 13.80 15.33
N ASN A 52 -6.74 12.78 14.74
CA ASN A 52 -7.44 11.88 13.82
C ASN A 52 -8.66 11.27 14.54
N PRO A 53 -9.73 10.90 13.82
CA PRO A 53 -10.83 10.15 14.44
C PRO A 53 -10.30 8.81 14.99
N PRO A 54 -11.05 8.14 15.88
CA PRO A 54 -10.69 6.81 16.36
C PRO A 54 -10.37 5.86 15.19
N PRO A 55 -9.23 5.14 15.24
CA PRO A 55 -8.79 4.35 14.10
C PRO A 55 -9.70 3.13 13.90
N LYS A 56 -10.22 2.99 12.69
CA LYS A 56 -10.99 1.81 12.25
C LYS A 56 -10.08 0.62 12.03
N GLU A 57 -10.65 -0.58 12.00
CA GLU A 57 -9.89 -1.79 11.69
C GLU A 57 -9.40 -1.85 10.24
N ASP A 58 -8.33 -2.63 10.03
CA ASP A 58 -7.77 -2.90 8.72
C ASP A 58 -8.76 -3.71 7.87
N VAL A 59 -8.91 -3.35 6.60
CA VAL A 59 -9.86 -4.01 5.69
C VAL A 59 -9.12 -5.00 4.79
N TRP A 60 -9.49 -6.27 4.91
CA TRP A 60 -8.95 -7.38 4.12
C TRP A 60 -10.02 -7.91 3.16
N ALA A 61 -9.97 -7.47 1.90
CA ALA A 61 -10.98 -7.84 0.91
C ALA A 61 -10.74 -9.25 0.36
N PHE A 62 -11.75 -10.10 0.47
CA PHE A 62 -11.76 -11.41 -0.18
C PHE A 62 -11.64 -11.25 -1.69
N GLN A 63 -10.72 -12.02 -2.28
CA GLN A 63 -10.33 -11.88 -3.66
C GLN A 63 -10.09 -13.26 -4.28
N PRO A 64 -10.89 -13.65 -5.28
CA PRO A 64 -10.63 -14.86 -6.04
C PRO A 64 -9.31 -14.74 -6.79
N ILE A 65 -8.51 -15.80 -6.75
CA ILE A 65 -7.31 -15.94 -7.58
C ILE A 65 -7.77 -16.06 -9.04
N GLY A 66 -7.15 -15.30 -9.95
CA GLY A 66 -7.57 -15.21 -11.34
C GLY A 66 -8.74 -14.25 -11.60
N ALA A 67 -9.23 -13.54 -10.58
CA ALA A 67 -10.15 -12.40 -10.76
C ALA A 67 -9.39 -11.05 -10.66
N PRO A 68 -9.92 -9.94 -11.23
CA PRO A 68 -9.33 -8.62 -11.04
C PRO A 68 -9.28 -8.23 -9.57
N PHE A 69 -8.19 -7.58 -9.18
CA PHE A 69 -8.00 -7.08 -7.82
C PHE A 69 -9.14 -6.17 -7.36
N PRO A 70 -9.34 -6.07 -6.04
CA PRO A 70 -10.40 -5.25 -5.50
C PRO A 70 -9.97 -3.78 -5.51
N GLU A 71 -10.87 -2.87 -5.09
CA GLU A 71 -10.59 -1.43 -5.07
C GLU A 71 -9.50 -1.06 -4.06
N ASN A 72 -8.70 -0.03 -4.39
CA ASN A 72 -7.68 0.56 -3.52
C ASN A 72 -6.80 -0.45 -2.75
N PRO A 73 -6.22 -1.46 -3.41
CA PRO A 73 -5.36 -2.40 -2.70
C PRO A 73 -4.02 -1.73 -2.37
N VAL A 74 -3.45 -2.11 -1.25
CA VAL A 74 -2.21 -1.52 -0.75
C VAL A 74 -1.02 -2.12 -1.49
N LYS A 75 -0.29 -1.26 -2.22
CA LYS A 75 0.97 -1.60 -2.88
C LYS A 75 2.09 -1.70 -1.87
N VAL A 76 3.04 -2.58 -2.16
CA VAL A 76 4.34 -2.60 -1.50
C VAL A 76 5.12 -1.36 -1.90
N MET A 77 5.76 -0.70 -0.94
CA MET A 77 6.46 0.56 -1.18
C MET A 77 7.51 0.44 -2.30
N GLY A 78 7.49 1.37 -3.24
CA GLY A 78 8.42 1.41 -4.38
C GLY A 78 8.23 0.28 -5.41
N GLN A 79 7.24 -0.60 -5.25
CA GLN A 79 7.03 -1.73 -6.16
C GLN A 79 5.98 -1.43 -7.22
N GLN A 80 6.32 -1.76 -8.47
CA GLN A 80 5.47 -1.51 -9.63
C GLN A 80 4.38 -2.57 -9.82
N ASN A 81 4.46 -3.75 -9.20
CA ASN A 81 3.41 -4.77 -9.38
C ASN A 81 3.28 -5.72 -8.19
N MET A 82 3.47 -5.23 -6.97
CA MET A 82 3.40 -6.05 -5.77
C MET A 82 2.44 -5.43 -4.75
N TYR A 83 1.56 -6.25 -4.20
CA TYR A 83 0.51 -5.86 -3.27
C TYR A 83 0.51 -6.77 -2.04
N VAL A 84 0.05 -6.24 -0.91
CA VAL A 84 0.00 -6.95 0.37
C VAL A 84 -1.18 -7.91 0.36
N ALA A 85 -0.90 -9.20 0.58
CA ALA A 85 -1.89 -10.26 0.57
C ALA A 85 -1.87 -11.06 1.87
N LEU A 86 -2.99 -11.71 2.17
CA LEU A 86 -3.21 -12.53 3.34
C LEU A 86 -3.93 -13.82 2.93
N TRP A 87 -3.50 -14.94 3.51
CA TRP A 87 -4.10 -16.25 3.35
C TRP A 87 -4.22 -16.94 4.70
N TYR A 88 -5.16 -17.87 4.81
CA TYR A 88 -5.38 -18.65 6.03
C TYR A 88 -5.22 -20.13 5.75
N LYS A 89 -4.42 -20.81 6.58
CA LYS A 89 -4.29 -22.26 6.57
C LYS A 89 -4.57 -22.81 7.96
N HIS A 90 -5.60 -23.64 8.09
CA HIS A 90 -6.03 -24.21 9.38
C HIS A 90 -6.25 -23.14 10.47
N GLY A 91 -6.85 -22.01 10.10
CA GLY A 91 -7.10 -20.88 11.01
C GLY A 91 -5.88 -20.01 11.31
N LYS A 92 -4.70 -20.31 10.78
CA LYS A 92 -3.50 -19.50 10.95
C LYS A 92 -3.33 -18.50 9.79
N PRO A 93 -3.21 -17.19 10.07
CA PRO A 93 -2.95 -16.17 9.06
C PRO A 93 -1.50 -16.23 8.59
N ILE A 94 -1.30 -16.07 7.28
CA ILE A 94 0.00 -16.04 6.61
C ILE A 94 -0.03 -14.89 5.60
N HIS A 95 0.78 -13.87 5.83
CA HIS A 95 0.95 -12.81 4.83
C HIS A 95 1.84 -13.28 3.68
N GLY A 96 1.61 -12.70 2.51
CA GLY A 96 2.37 -12.96 1.29
C GLY A 96 2.15 -11.82 0.31
N ARG A 97 2.34 -12.09 -0.97
CA ARG A 97 2.21 -11.08 -2.02
C ARG A 97 1.20 -11.48 -3.08
N ALA A 98 0.59 -10.46 -3.67
CA ALA A 98 -0.17 -10.58 -4.91
C ALA A 98 0.46 -9.68 -5.99
N TRP A 99 0.25 -10.01 -7.26
CA TRP A 99 0.63 -9.19 -8.42
C TRP A 99 -0.39 -9.29 -9.55
N ASN A 100 -0.37 -8.32 -10.45
CA ASN A 100 -1.21 -8.31 -11.64
C ASN A 100 -0.53 -9.10 -12.76
N ASN A 101 -1.21 -10.12 -13.27
CA ASN A 101 -0.85 -10.76 -14.52
C ASN A 101 -2.12 -10.87 -15.39
N GLY A 102 -2.11 -10.32 -16.60
CA GLY A 102 -3.28 -10.35 -17.48
C GLY A 102 -4.50 -9.59 -16.94
N GLY A 103 -4.32 -8.64 -16.02
CA GLY A 103 -5.42 -7.90 -15.38
C GLY A 103 -6.06 -8.63 -14.20
N VAL A 104 -5.54 -9.80 -13.81
CA VAL A 104 -6.06 -10.63 -12.72
C VAL A 104 -5.04 -10.83 -11.62
N VAL A 105 -5.51 -11.30 -10.47
CA VAL A 105 -4.71 -11.58 -9.28
C VAL A 105 -3.99 -12.90 -9.44
N GLU A 106 -2.67 -12.85 -9.40
CA GLU A 106 -1.82 -13.96 -9.01
C GLU A 106 -1.19 -13.66 -7.64
N CYS A 107 -0.72 -14.70 -6.96
CA CYS A 107 -0.20 -14.56 -5.60
C CYS A 107 0.81 -15.64 -5.25
N SER A 108 1.55 -15.41 -4.17
CA SER A 108 2.55 -16.33 -3.63
C SER A 108 2.60 -16.21 -2.11
N PHE A 109 2.54 -17.35 -1.43
CA PHE A 109 2.64 -17.48 0.02
C PHE A 109 3.68 -18.53 0.41
N PRO A 110 4.54 -18.24 1.40
CA PRO A 110 5.41 -19.25 1.97
C PRO A 110 4.61 -20.13 2.95
N TYR A 111 4.68 -21.45 2.75
CA TYR A 111 4.11 -22.42 3.67
C TYR A 111 5.08 -23.57 3.89
N LEU A 112 5.51 -23.74 5.14
CA LEU A 112 6.59 -24.66 5.50
C LEU A 112 7.86 -24.35 4.69
N LYS A 113 8.27 -25.23 3.78
CA LYS A 113 9.45 -25.06 2.92
C LYS A 113 9.09 -24.80 1.45
N ALA A 114 7.81 -24.65 1.14
CA ALA A 114 7.30 -24.54 -0.22
C ALA A 114 6.67 -23.16 -0.48
N GLU A 115 6.75 -22.73 -1.73
CA GLU A 115 5.95 -21.65 -2.26
C GLU A 115 4.59 -22.18 -2.73
N LEU A 116 3.50 -21.56 -2.28
CA LEU A 116 2.14 -21.84 -2.74
C LEU A 116 1.62 -20.67 -3.58
N THR A 117 1.30 -20.94 -4.84
CA THR A 117 0.79 -19.95 -5.82
C THR A 117 -0.54 -20.36 -6.44
N GLY A 118 -0.81 -21.67 -6.50
CA GLY A 118 -1.96 -22.23 -7.19
C GLY A 118 -3.27 -22.00 -6.46
N ALA A 119 -4.33 -21.68 -7.21
CA ALA A 119 -5.68 -21.57 -6.68
C ALA A 119 -6.14 -22.85 -5.96
N LYS A 120 -5.71 -24.03 -6.42
CA LYS A 120 -6.05 -25.31 -5.77
C LYS A 120 -5.42 -25.42 -4.38
N ASP A 121 -4.15 -25.07 -4.23
CA ASP A 121 -3.42 -25.20 -2.95
C ASP A 121 -3.87 -24.16 -1.93
N LEU A 122 -4.27 -22.98 -2.41
CA LEU A 122 -4.68 -21.84 -1.60
C LEU A 122 -6.20 -21.82 -1.31
N GLY A 123 -6.98 -22.73 -1.88
CA GLY A 123 -8.44 -22.78 -1.67
C GLY A 123 -9.25 -21.77 -2.49
N GLY A 124 -8.68 -21.28 -3.60
CA GLY A 124 -9.34 -20.45 -4.62
C GLY A 124 -9.43 -18.97 -4.29
N MET A 125 -9.31 -18.59 -3.02
CA MET A 125 -9.50 -17.23 -2.53
C MET A 125 -8.35 -16.83 -1.60
N ILE A 126 -7.94 -15.57 -1.69
CA ILE A 126 -7.04 -14.91 -0.76
C ILE A 126 -7.70 -13.63 -0.26
N GLN A 127 -7.03 -12.89 0.60
CA GLN A 127 -7.40 -11.53 0.93
C GLN A 127 -6.32 -10.56 0.49
N VAL A 128 -6.71 -9.37 0.03
CA VAL A 128 -5.80 -8.28 -0.34
C VAL A 128 -6.11 -7.09 0.57
N LEU A 129 -5.06 -6.50 1.15
CA LEU A 129 -5.19 -5.34 2.02
C LEU A 129 -5.76 -4.15 1.25
N GLN A 130 -6.77 -3.49 1.81
CA GLN A 130 -7.37 -2.29 1.23
C GLN A 130 -7.11 -1.04 2.07
N TYR A 131 -7.02 0.09 1.38
CA TYR A 131 -7.04 1.40 1.99
C TYR A 131 -8.01 2.32 1.23
N LYS A 132 -9.31 2.19 1.54
CA LYS A 132 -10.38 2.96 0.91
C LYS A 132 -10.79 4.13 1.80
N GLY A 133 -10.26 5.31 1.49
CA GLY A 133 -10.49 6.53 2.25
C GLY A 133 -9.17 7.26 2.53
N ASP A 134 -9.13 7.96 3.65
CA ASP A 134 -7.97 8.71 4.13
C ASP A 134 -7.89 8.69 5.66
N HIS A 135 -6.85 9.31 6.22
CA HIS A 135 -6.67 9.40 7.67
C HIS A 135 -7.80 10.15 8.39
N ASN A 136 -8.53 11.04 7.69
CA ASN A 136 -9.66 11.77 8.26
C ASN A 136 -10.93 10.92 8.37
N THR A 137 -11.02 9.85 7.59
CA THR A 137 -12.20 8.95 7.54
C THR A 137 -11.94 7.59 8.17
N LEU A 138 -10.68 7.17 8.24
CA LEU A 138 -10.22 5.90 8.78
C LEU A 138 -9.52 6.03 10.14
N GLY A 139 -9.02 7.21 10.48
CA GLY A 139 -8.28 7.47 11.73
C GLY A 139 -6.80 7.09 11.70
N PHE A 140 -6.34 6.52 10.59
CA PHE A 140 -4.94 6.14 10.39
C PHE A 140 -4.56 6.20 8.91
N TRP A 141 -3.26 6.11 8.62
CA TRP A 141 -2.73 5.83 7.29
C TRP A 141 -1.59 4.80 7.39
N TYR A 142 -1.34 4.03 6.32
CA TYR A 142 -0.26 3.03 6.33
C TYR A 142 1.10 3.68 6.06
N GLU A 143 2.02 3.45 6.99
CA GLU A 143 3.41 3.89 6.90
C GLU A 143 4.30 2.65 6.84
N TRP A 144 5.29 2.66 5.94
CA TRP A 144 6.34 1.64 5.93
C TRP A 144 7.51 2.13 6.78
N ILE A 145 7.93 1.34 7.75
CA ILE A 145 9.08 1.61 8.61
C ILE A 145 10.04 0.43 8.59
N GLN A 146 11.30 0.67 8.91
CA GLN A 146 12.27 -0.41 9.11
C GLN A 146 11.89 -1.25 10.35
N TYR A 147 12.10 -2.56 10.27
CA TYR A 147 11.74 -3.52 11.31
C TYR A 147 12.39 -3.16 12.66
N LYS A 148 13.64 -2.70 12.65
CA LYS A 148 14.33 -2.29 13.89
C LYS A 148 13.65 -1.14 14.62
N ASN A 149 12.92 -0.28 13.92
CA ASN A 149 12.23 0.90 14.47
C ASN A 149 10.82 0.59 15.01
N ARG A 150 10.42 -0.69 15.05
CA ARG A 150 9.06 -1.13 15.43
C ARG A 150 8.65 -0.78 16.87
N PHE A 151 9.62 -0.45 17.72
CA PHE A 151 9.39 -0.09 19.13
C PHE A 151 9.55 1.41 19.41
N ASP A 152 9.89 2.23 18.42
CA ASP A 152 10.27 3.64 18.65
C ASP A 152 9.08 4.55 19.02
N ASP A 153 7.85 4.20 18.61
CA ASP A 153 6.65 5.01 18.82
C ASP A 153 5.38 4.15 18.87
N ASP A 154 5.19 3.44 19.99
CA ASP A 154 4.03 2.57 20.24
C ASP A 154 2.74 3.34 20.58
N VAL A 155 2.85 4.64 20.87
CA VAL A 155 1.71 5.52 21.15
C VAL A 155 1.02 5.98 19.88
N ASN A 156 1.79 6.39 18.85
CA ASN A 156 1.24 6.92 17.61
C ASN A 156 1.27 5.92 16.45
N ARG A 157 1.92 4.77 16.60
CA ARG A 157 1.95 3.71 15.58
C ARG A 157 1.46 2.39 16.14
N GLN A 158 0.64 1.71 15.35
CA GLN A 158 0.20 0.34 15.64
C GLN A 158 0.70 -0.59 14.53
N MET A 159 1.38 -1.68 14.90
CA MET A 159 1.85 -2.66 13.91
C MET A 159 0.67 -3.34 13.22
N LEU A 160 0.67 -3.33 11.87
CA LEU A 160 -0.31 -4.08 11.10
C LEU A 160 -0.05 -5.57 11.28
N LYS A 161 -1.03 -6.33 11.77
CA LYS A 161 -0.90 -7.78 11.94
C LYS A 161 -2.25 -8.47 11.89
N CYS A 162 -2.22 -9.76 11.57
CA CYS A 162 -3.33 -10.69 11.75
C CYS A 162 -2.82 -11.83 12.62
N GLY A 163 -3.37 -11.99 13.82
CA GLY A 163 -2.84 -12.95 14.81
C GLY A 163 -1.34 -12.70 15.07
N ASP A 164 -0.53 -13.74 14.88
CA ASP A 164 0.94 -13.67 15.01
C ASP A 164 1.65 -13.33 13.70
N SER A 165 0.95 -13.14 12.59
CA SER A 165 1.55 -12.83 11.29
C SER A 165 1.51 -11.34 10.99
N PHE A 166 2.61 -10.76 10.52
CA PHE A 166 2.64 -9.40 9.95
C PHE A 166 3.50 -9.34 8.69
N PRO A 167 3.16 -8.46 7.73
CA PRO A 167 3.89 -8.37 6.47
C PRO A 167 5.28 -7.76 6.66
N ILE A 168 6.27 -8.31 5.97
CA ILE A 168 7.64 -7.80 5.95
C ILE A 168 8.19 -7.80 4.53
N PHE A 169 8.87 -6.72 4.18
CA PHE A 169 9.35 -6.42 2.84
C PHE A 169 10.87 -6.33 2.80
N TRP A 170 11.48 -7.29 2.11
CA TRP A 170 12.90 -7.32 1.85
C TRP A 170 13.20 -6.53 0.57
N LYS A 171 13.35 -5.22 0.73
CA LYS A 171 13.51 -4.27 -0.39
C LYS A 171 14.79 -4.51 -1.19
N ASP A 172 15.91 -4.68 -0.50
CA ASP A 172 17.24 -4.69 -1.11
C ASP A 172 17.77 -6.13 -1.28
N ARG A 173 16.86 -7.10 -1.50
CA ARG A 173 17.21 -8.49 -1.79
C ARG A 173 17.90 -8.61 -3.15
N ALA A 174 19.01 -9.35 -3.22
CA ALA A 174 19.81 -9.50 -4.44
C ALA A 174 19.03 -10.06 -5.64
N GLY A 175 18.14 -11.05 -5.40
CA GLY A 175 17.25 -11.62 -6.44
C GLY A 175 16.00 -10.78 -6.73
N GLY A 176 16.01 -9.50 -6.35
CA GLY A 176 14.88 -8.60 -6.46
C GLY A 176 14.03 -8.53 -5.18
N PRO A 177 13.36 -7.38 -4.97
CA PRO A 177 12.56 -7.10 -3.79
C PRO A 177 11.45 -8.15 -3.59
N LEU A 178 11.21 -8.54 -2.34
CA LEU A 178 10.24 -9.60 -2.02
C LEU A 178 9.44 -9.29 -0.75
N LEU A 179 8.13 -9.52 -0.81
CA LEU A 179 7.24 -9.41 0.35
C LEU A 179 6.89 -10.81 0.87
N GLY A 180 7.00 -10.97 2.19
CA GLY A 180 6.66 -12.17 2.95
C GLY A 180 5.99 -11.80 4.28
N PHE A 181 6.20 -12.62 5.30
CA PHE A 181 5.65 -12.38 6.63
C PHE A 181 6.65 -12.72 7.73
N VAL A 182 6.48 -12.11 8.91
CA VAL A 182 7.12 -12.55 10.16
C VAL A 182 6.10 -13.25 11.03
N ASP A 183 6.49 -14.38 11.62
CA ASP A 183 5.80 -14.98 12.75
C ASP A 183 6.29 -14.32 14.05
N ASN A 184 5.42 -13.56 14.69
CA ASN A 184 5.66 -12.81 15.91
C ASN A 184 6.03 -13.68 17.13
N LYS A 185 5.77 -14.99 17.08
CA LYS A 185 6.17 -15.92 18.16
C LYS A 185 7.62 -16.39 18.02
N THR A 186 8.05 -16.61 16.79
CA THR A 186 9.37 -17.19 16.48
C THR A 186 10.37 -16.15 15.99
N GLU A 187 9.89 -14.93 15.67
CA GLU A 187 10.64 -13.87 15.00
C GLU A 187 11.33 -14.35 13.71
N ASN A 188 10.67 -15.29 13.02
CA ASN A 188 11.10 -15.83 11.74
C ASN A 188 10.35 -15.18 10.59
N ALA A 189 11.07 -14.57 9.66
CA ALA A 189 10.54 -14.04 8.42
C ALA A 189 10.61 -15.10 7.32
N ALA A 190 9.48 -15.41 6.69
CA ALA A 190 9.42 -16.35 5.57
C ALA A 190 9.06 -15.61 4.27
N PHE A 191 9.75 -15.96 3.18
CA PHE A 191 9.56 -15.39 1.85
C PHE A 191 9.46 -16.51 0.81
N SER A 192 8.41 -16.52 0.00
CA SER A 192 8.23 -17.53 -1.06
C SER A 192 8.76 -17.04 -2.40
N HIS A 193 9.53 -17.85 -3.12
CA HIS A 193 9.92 -17.60 -4.51
C HIS A 193 10.43 -18.90 -5.14
N ASP A 194 10.34 -19.02 -6.46
CA ASP A 194 10.93 -20.13 -7.24
C ASP A 194 10.63 -21.54 -6.67
N GLY A 195 9.41 -21.74 -6.17
CA GLY A 195 8.98 -23.02 -5.57
C GLY A 195 9.40 -23.24 -4.12
N VAL A 196 10.22 -22.37 -3.53
CA VAL A 196 10.78 -22.51 -2.18
C VAL A 196 10.26 -21.44 -1.22
N ALA A 197 10.36 -21.72 0.09
CA ALA A 197 10.21 -20.73 1.15
C ALA A 197 11.57 -20.50 1.85
N GLU A 198 12.13 -19.30 1.68
CA GLU A 198 13.35 -18.82 2.34
C GLU A 198 13.00 -18.24 3.71
N ASN A 199 13.75 -18.62 4.74
CA ASN A 199 13.55 -18.14 6.12
C ASN A 199 14.74 -17.28 6.56
N ILE A 200 14.46 -16.12 7.14
CA ILE A 200 15.44 -15.16 7.64
C ILE A 200 15.08 -14.81 9.10
N THR A 201 16.09 -14.73 9.96
CA THR A 201 15.92 -14.44 11.40
C THR A 201 16.96 -13.44 11.88
N GLY A 202 16.73 -12.89 13.08
CA GLY A 202 17.69 -12.05 13.78
C GLY A 202 17.96 -10.71 13.09
N LYS A 203 19.20 -10.21 13.22
CA LYS A 203 19.59 -8.85 12.76
C LYS A 203 19.42 -8.62 11.26
N ALA A 204 19.36 -9.68 10.45
CA ALA A 204 19.10 -9.53 9.02
C ALA A 204 17.73 -8.91 8.72
N LEU A 205 16.80 -8.96 9.68
CA LEU A 205 15.47 -8.34 9.55
C LEU A 205 15.50 -6.83 9.75
N ASP A 206 16.50 -6.27 10.44
CA ASP A 206 16.50 -4.87 10.92
C ASP A 206 16.30 -3.83 9.82
N GLU A 207 16.87 -4.09 8.64
CA GLU A 207 16.79 -3.21 7.46
C GLU A 207 15.60 -3.51 6.55
N MET A 208 14.86 -4.59 6.81
CA MET A 208 13.61 -4.90 6.11
C MET A 208 12.48 -4.00 6.60
N TRP A 209 11.41 -3.90 5.82
CA TRP A 209 10.35 -2.93 6.05
C TRP A 209 9.04 -3.60 6.45
N ILE A 210 8.38 -3.08 7.47
CA ILE A 210 7.05 -3.53 7.90
C ILE A 210 6.03 -2.40 7.73
N ILE A 211 4.75 -2.74 7.83
CA ILE A 211 3.66 -1.77 7.79
C ILE A 211 3.21 -1.46 9.22
N VAL A 212 3.07 -0.18 9.51
CA VAL A 212 2.38 0.31 10.70
C VAL A 212 1.21 1.21 10.30
N ARG A 213 0.18 1.23 11.13
CA ARG A 213 -0.90 2.22 11.11
C ARG A 213 -0.39 3.44 11.86
N ASN A 214 -0.16 4.54 11.15
CA ASN A 214 0.17 5.81 11.78
C ASN A 214 -1.11 6.54 12.15
N LEU A 215 -1.30 6.80 13.45
CA LEU A 215 -2.52 7.33 14.03
C LEU A 215 -2.54 8.86 14.11
N ARG A 216 -1.47 9.54 13.68
CA ARG A 216 -1.29 10.97 13.90
C ARG A 216 -1.15 11.74 12.59
N GLY A 217 -2.09 12.66 12.36
CA GLY A 217 -2.10 13.50 11.16
C GLY A 217 -2.25 12.67 9.88
N GLY A 218 -1.83 13.24 8.76
CA GLY A 218 -1.88 12.58 7.46
C GLY A 218 -0.52 12.17 6.91
N PRO A 219 -0.52 11.38 5.81
CA PRO A 219 0.69 10.98 5.12
C PRO A 219 1.47 12.19 4.60
N PRO A 220 2.78 12.04 4.34
CA PRO A 220 3.54 13.04 3.61
C PRO A 220 2.83 13.40 2.31
N PHE A 221 2.72 14.70 2.02
CA PHE A 221 2.05 15.23 0.82
C PHE A 221 0.52 15.05 0.78
N CYS A 222 -0.15 14.86 1.92
CA CYS A 222 -1.61 14.88 1.93
C CYS A 222 -2.15 16.25 1.52
N GLU A 223 -3.15 16.27 0.63
CA GLU A 223 -3.78 17.49 0.09
C GLU A 223 -5.14 17.79 0.74
N CYS A 224 -5.50 17.09 1.82
CA CYS A 224 -6.75 17.34 2.53
C CYS A 224 -6.77 18.74 3.19
N GLY A 225 -7.96 19.25 3.50
CA GLY A 225 -8.10 20.57 4.13
C GLY A 225 -7.56 20.67 5.56
N ILE A 226 -7.32 19.53 6.23
CA ILE A 226 -6.87 19.45 7.63
C ILE A 226 -5.35 19.40 7.73
N CYS A 227 -4.68 18.77 6.75
CA CYS A 227 -3.23 18.64 6.77
C CYS A 227 -2.58 19.99 6.47
N PRO A 228 -1.48 20.33 7.17
CA PRO A 228 -0.73 21.52 6.83
C PRO A 228 -0.26 21.39 5.39
N LYS A 229 -0.62 22.36 4.56
CA LYS A 229 -0.04 22.53 3.22
C LYS A 229 1.43 22.83 3.43
N VAL A 230 2.25 21.80 3.45
CA VAL A 230 3.69 21.96 3.66
C VAL A 230 4.18 22.93 2.59
N PRO A 231 4.72 24.12 2.95
CA PRO A 231 5.38 24.97 1.98
C PRO A 231 6.44 24.09 1.32
N LYS A 232 6.39 23.90 -0.01
CA LYS A 232 7.26 22.96 -0.75
C LYS A 232 8.66 22.97 -0.13
N PRO A 233 9.03 21.99 0.70
CA PRO A 233 10.35 22.00 1.27
C PRO A 233 11.32 21.79 0.10
N ASN A 234 12.55 22.30 0.21
CA ASN A 234 13.68 21.77 -0.55
C ASN A 234 13.99 20.30 -0.17
N GLY A 235 13.01 19.58 0.37
CA GLY A 235 13.09 18.17 0.72
C GLY A 235 13.10 17.32 -0.54
N PRO A 236 13.45 16.03 -0.39
CA PRO A 236 13.56 15.11 -1.50
C PRO A 236 12.26 15.10 -2.29
N ARG A 237 12.34 15.55 -3.54
CA ARG A 237 11.21 15.50 -4.47
C ARG A 237 10.83 14.03 -4.64
N VAL A 238 9.54 13.74 -4.73
CA VAL A 238 9.11 12.38 -5.12
C VAL A 238 9.65 12.14 -6.53
N MET A 239 10.69 11.31 -6.64
CA MET A 239 11.34 10.94 -7.89
C MET A 239 10.67 9.74 -8.57
N LEU A 240 9.61 9.20 -7.95
CA LEU A 240 8.85 8.05 -8.45
C LEU A 240 7.60 8.53 -9.20
N ASN A 241 7.29 7.88 -10.32
CA ASN A 241 6.03 8.09 -11.03
C ASN A 241 4.85 7.66 -10.15
N GLU A 242 3.81 8.49 -10.10
CA GLU A 242 2.58 8.17 -9.38
C GLU A 242 1.65 7.36 -10.29
N TRP A 243 1.37 6.11 -9.88
CA TRP A 243 0.54 5.18 -10.64
C TRP A 243 -0.75 4.86 -9.88
N MET A 244 -1.87 5.24 -10.47
CA MET A 244 -3.20 4.90 -9.98
C MET A 244 -3.63 3.55 -10.53
N ASP A 245 -4.14 2.67 -9.67
CA ASP A 245 -4.78 1.44 -10.14
C ASP A 245 -6.24 1.70 -10.51
N ILE A 246 -6.67 1.19 -11.64
CA ILE A 246 -8.04 1.34 -12.15
C ILE A 246 -8.39 0.15 -13.04
N ARG A 247 -9.68 -0.13 -13.21
CA ARG A 247 -10.17 -1.16 -14.12
C ARG A 247 -10.76 -0.54 -15.37
N ALA A 248 -10.75 -1.28 -16.47
CA ALA A 248 -11.55 -0.90 -17.62
C ALA A 248 -13.02 -0.79 -17.23
N GLY A 249 -13.71 0.23 -17.72
CA GLY A 249 -15.11 0.48 -17.41
C GLY A 249 -15.38 1.18 -16.07
N ASP A 250 -14.37 1.34 -15.19
CA ASP A 250 -14.52 2.19 -14.00
C ASP A 250 -14.78 3.66 -14.42
N PRO A 251 -15.42 4.48 -13.56
CA PRO A 251 -15.60 5.91 -13.82
C PRO A 251 -14.28 6.63 -14.10
N TRP A 252 -14.32 7.61 -15.01
CA TRP A 252 -13.15 8.39 -15.38
C TRP A 252 -12.60 9.16 -14.16
N PRO A 253 -11.29 9.07 -13.88
CA PRO A 253 -10.71 9.69 -12.70
C PRO A 253 -10.70 11.21 -12.78
N GLN A 254 -10.93 11.86 -11.64
CA GLN A 254 -10.89 13.32 -11.51
C GLN A 254 -9.47 13.87 -11.32
N ARG A 255 -8.50 13.00 -11.04
CA ARG A 255 -7.10 13.41 -10.84
C ARG A 255 -6.43 13.73 -12.18
N PRO A 256 -5.50 14.70 -12.22
CA PRO A 256 -4.72 14.99 -13.43
C PRO A 256 -3.92 13.78 -13.91
N LEU A 257 -3.97 13.52 -15.21
CA LEU A 257 -3.34 12.37 -15.86
C LEU A 257 -2.31 12.84 -16.89
N VAL A 258 -1.29 12.01 -17.15
CA VAL A 258 -0.31 12.31 -18.20
C VAL A 258 -0.92 12.06 -19.58
N LYS A 259 -1.29 13.14 -20.25
CA LYS A 259 -1.79 13.16 -21.63
C LYS A 259 -0.63 13.01 -22.62
N ALA A 260 -0.81 12.20 -23.67
CA ALA A 260 0.17 12.01 -24.72
C ALA A 260 0.55 13.35 -25.38
N LEU A 261 1.85 13.64 -25.44
CA LEU A 261 2.41 14.90 -25.95
C LEU A 261 1.84 16.19 -25.29
N ASN A 262 1.14 16.06 -24.16
CA ASN A 262 0.42 17.15 -23.51
C ASN A 262 -0.55 17.91 -24.44
N LYS A 263 -1.11 17.24 -25.46
CA LYS A 263 -2.05 17.83 -26.44
C LYS A 263 -3.01 16.78 -26.98
N SER A 264 -4.06 17.23 -27.67
CA SER A 264 -4.86 16.35 -28.51
C SER A 264 -4.04 15.91 -29.72
N LEU A 265 -4.10 14.62 -30.04
CA LEU A 265 -3.33 14.02 -31.12
C LEU A 265 -4.10 14.12 -32.44
N ASP A 266 -3.37 14.32 -33.53
CA ASP A 266 -3.85 14.00 -34.87
C ASP A 266 -3.72 12.49 -35.05
N THR A 267 -4.83 11.77 -34.94
CA THR A 267 -4.85 10.31 -34.81
C THR A 267 -5.63 9.66 -35.95
N LEU A 268 -5.51 8.33 -36.05
CA LEU A 268 -6.19 7.55 -37.09
C LEU A 268 -7.73 7.66 -36.95
N PRO A 269 -8.49 7.56 -38.06
CA PRO A 269 -9.95 7.56 -38.01
C PRO A 269 -10.50 6.52 -37.02
N GLY A 270 -11.50 6.91 -36.24
CA GLY A 270 -12.11 6.05 -35.22
C GLY A 270 -11.31 5.93 -33.91
N HIS A 271 -10.14 6.59 -33.79
CA HIS A 271 -9.40 6.66 -32.54
C HIS A 271 -9.60 8.01 -31.82
N PRO A 272 -9.62 8.00 -30.48
CA PRO A 272 -9.76 9.21 -29.69
C PRO A 272 -8.48 10.06 -29.77
N ALA A 273 -8.64 11.37 -29.99
CA ALA A 273 -7.53 12.32 -30.02
C ALA A 273 -6.85 12.48 -28.65
N ASP A 274 -7.63 12.33 -27.57
CA ASP A 274 -7.17 12.49 -26.20
C ASP A 274 -6.80 11.14 -25.60
N GLN A 275 -5.50 10.87 -25.56
CA GLN A 275 -4.92 9.61 -25.11
C GLN A 275 -4.01 9.82 -23.90
N TYR A 276 -4.06 8.91 -22.93
CA TYR A 276 -3.30 8.98 -21.69
C TYR A 276 -2.47 7.71 -21.47
N VAL A 277 -1.38 7.83 -20.72
CA VAL A 277 -0.44 6.73 -20.48
C VAL A 277 -1.02 5.69 -19.52
N ALA A 278 -1.00 4.44 -19.95
CA ALA A 278 -1.37 3.29 -19.13
C ALA A 278 -0.33 2.18 -19.15
N LEU A 279 -0.29 1.39 -18.06
CA LEU A 279 0.54 0.21 -17.89
C LEU A 279 -0.33 -1.01 -17.54
N TRP A 280 -0.05 -2.12 -18.21
CA TRP A 280 -0.63 -3.44 -17.97
C TRP A 280 0.48 -4.49 -17.83
N TYR A 281 0.10 -5.71 -17.48
CA TYR A 281 1.01 -6.85 -17.39
C TYR A 281 0.43 -8.04 -18.13
N GLN A 282 1.25 -8.75 -18.89
CA GLN A 282 0.89 -10.02 -19.49
C GLN A 282 2.10 -10.96 -19.44
N GLN A 283 1.91 -12.15 -18.84
CA GLN A 283 2.97 -13.12 -18.61
C GLN A 283 4.19 -12.51 -17.89
N GLY A 284 3.93 -11.67 -16.88
CA GLY A 284 4.97 -10.97 -16.11
C GLY A 284 5.59 -9.76 -16.81
N GLU A 285 5.33 -9.54 -18.10
CA GLU A 285 5.93 -8.45 -18.87
C GLU A 285 5.11 -7.15 -18.77
N PRO A 286 5.75 -5.99 -18.54
CA PRO A 286 5.06 -4.70 -18.56
C PRO A 286 4.68 -4.30 -19.99
N ILE A 287 3.42 -3.92 -20.19
CA ILE A 287 2.89 -3.44 -21.48
C ILE A 287 2.38 -2.03 -21.30
N MET A 288 3.04 -1.07 -21.95
CA MET A 288 2.53 0.29 -22.06
C MET A 288 1.46 0.36 -23.14
N GLY A 289 0.44 1.18 -22.91
CA GLY A 289 -0.55 1.48 -23.93
C GLY A 289 -1.29 2.78 -23.65
N ARG A 290 -2.47 2.90 -24.23
CA ARG A 290 -3.26 4.12 -24.18
C ARG A 290 -4.62 3.88 -23.57
N VAL A 291 -5.10 4.88 -22.85
CA VAL A 291 -6.48 4.96 -22.34
C VAL A 291 -7.12 6.28 -22.72
N TRP A 292 -8.44 6.29 -22.78
CA TRP A 292 -9.24 7.46 -23.10
C TRP A 292 -10.57 7.42 -22.35
N ASN A 293 -11.19 8.59 -22.25
CA ASN A 293 -12.52 8.74 -21.68
C ASN A 293 -13.55 8.42 -22.76
N ASP A 294 -14.35 7.38 -22.54
CA ASP A 294 -15.51 7.06 -23.36
C ASP A 294 -16.77 7.20 -22.49
N ASN A 295 -17.53 8.27 -22.71
CA ASN A 295 -18.77 8.56 -21.98
C ASN A 295 -18.64 8.48 -20.45
N GLY A 296 -17.55 9.01 -19.90
CA GLY A 296 -17.29 9.04 -18.45
C GLY A 296 -16.69 7.75 -17.90
N LYS A 297 -16.30 6.79 -18.76
CA LYS A 297 -15.68 5.52 -18.37
C LYS A 297 -14.28 5.36 -18.96
N VAL A 298 -13.46 4.56 -18.28
CA VAL A 298 -12.11 4.24 -18.75
C VAL A 298 -12.17 3.18 -19.85
N CYS A 299 -11.76 3.55 -21.05
CA CYS A 299 -11.50 2.62 -22.15
C CYS A 299 -10.00 2.56 -22.43
N LEU A 300 -9.56 1.43 -23.00
CA LEU A 300 -8.14 1.14 -23.18
C LEU A 300 -7.86 0.40 -24.48
N PHE A 301 -6.63 0.56 -24.95
CA PHE A 301 -6.06 -0.21 -26.02
C PHE A 301 -4.60 -0.53 -25.69
N LEU A 302 -4.28 -1.82 -25.72
CA LEU A 302 -2.94 -2.33 -25.49
C LEU A 302 -2.46 -3.07 -26.74
N ASN A 303 -1.22 -2.78 -27.15
CA ASN A 303 -0.57 -3.50 -28.23
C ASN A 303 0.50 -4.42 -27.63
N THR A 304 0.43 -5.70 -27.97
CA THR A 304 1.37 -6.71 -27.45
C THR A 304 2.25 -7.18 -28.60
N PRO A 305 3.55 -6.84 -28.61
CA PRO A 305 4.44 -7.17 -29.74
C PRO A 305 4.51 -8.68 -30.01
N LYS A 306 4.45 -9.50 -28.94
CA LYS A 306 4.60 -10.95 -29.02
C LYS A 306 3.40 -11.68 -29.62
N THR A 307 2.17 -11.22 -29.33
CA THR A 307 0.96 -11.95 -29.80
C THR A 307 0.26 -11.28 -30.97
N ARG A 308 0.65 -10.04 -31.33
CA ARG A 308 -0.09 -9.18 -32.28
C ARG A 308 -1.60 -9.11 -31.99
N ARG A 309 -2.00 -9.39 -30.74
CA ARG A 309 -3.38 -9.29 -30.29
C ARG A 309 -3.64 -7.90 -29.77
N PHE A 310 -4.79 -7.39 -30.19
CA PHE A 310 -5.37 -6.16 -29.68
C PHE A 310 -6.31 -6.52 -28.54
N TYR A 311 -6.11 -5.91 -27.38
CA TYR A 311 -7.05 -6.02 -26.28
C TYR A 311 -7.88 -4.74 -26.24
N LEU A 312 -9.13 -4.86 -26.68
CA LEU A 312 -10.20 -3.90 -26.41
C LEU A 312 -11.10 -4.51 -25.33
N ALA A 313 -11.42 -3.72 -24.30
CA ALA A 313 -12.41 -4.00 -23.26
C ALA A 313 -12.13 -5.15 -22.26
N ASP A 314 -11.40 -6.22 -22.60
CA ASP A 314 -11.20 -7.37 -21.70
C ASP A 314 -10.07 -7.23 -20.67
N CYS A 315 -9.38 -6.08 -20.62
CA CYS A 315 -8.33 -5.85 -19.65
C CYS A 315 -8.92 -5.43 -18.30
N ARG A 316 -8.98 -6.38 -17.37
CA ARG A 316 -9.71 -6.24 -16.11
C ARG A 316 -9.06 -5.31 -15.08
N ARG A 317 -7.74 -5.05 -15.18
CA ARG A 317 -7.04 -4.06 -14.33
C ARG A 317 -5.78 -3.53 -15.00
N LEU A 318 -5.59 -2.21 -14.94
CA LEU A 318 -4.45 -1.47 -15.45
C LEU A 318 -3.99 -0.38 -14.46
N ARG A 319 -2.92 0.32 -14.82
CA ARG A 319 -2.43 1.49 -14.09
C ARG A 319 -2.37 2.70 -15.00
N MET A 320 -2.77 3.86 -14.48
CA MET A 320 -2.66 5.15 -15.19
C MET A 320 -1.63 6.04 -14.51
N VAL A 321 -0.83 6.79 -15.30
CA VAL A 321 0.15 7.75 -14.76
C VAL A 321 -0.55 9.05 -14.38
N GLN A 322 -0.37 9.46 -13.13
CA GLN A 322 -0.88 10.75 -12.64
C GLN A 322 0.16 11.86 -12.85
N GLN A 323 -0.34 13.03 -13.26
CA GLN A 323 0.49 14.23 -13.38
C GLN A 323 0.45 14.99 -12.06
N ARG A 324 1.61 15.19 -11.42
CA ARG A 324 1.72 16.22 -10.37
C ARG A 324 1.87 17.59 -11.03
N ILE A 325 1.03 18.54 -10.63
CA ILE A 325 1.20 19.96 -10.96
C ILE A 325 2.38 20.49 -10.14
N GLN A 326 3.61 20.12 -10.52
CA GLN A 326 4.77 20.90 -10.15
C GLN A 326 4.73 22.13 -11.04
N GLY A 327 4.28 23.26 -10.48
CA GLY A 327 4.19 24.54 -11.18
C GLY A 327 5.31 24.72 -12.19
N GLN A 328 4.98 24.50 -13.46
CA GLN A 328 5.83 24.84 -14.58
C GLN A 328 5.97 26.35 -14.50
N ARG A 329 7.15 26.84 -14.08
CA ARG A 329 7.56 28.15 -14.54
C ARG A 329 7.63 28.01 -16.05
N ARG A 330 6.65 28.60 -16.75
CA ARG A 330 6.83 28.97 -18.15
C ARG A 330 8.11 29.78 -18.20
N ILE A 331 9.18 29.19 -18.70
CA ILE A 331 10.29 29.98 -19.21
C ILE A 331 9.73 30.61 -20.47
N HIS A 332 9.13 31.79 -20.32
CA HIS A 332 8.89 32.65 -21.47
C HIS A 332 10.26 32.97 -22.06
N PRO A 333 10.52 32.69 -23.35
CA PRO A 333 11.69 33.26 -24.00
C PRO A 333 11.52 34.77 -23.97
N SER A 334 12.42 35.46 -23.26
CA SER A 334 12.50 36.91 -23.26
C SER A 334 12.82 37.38 -24.70
N PRO A 335 12.03 38.27 -25.30
CA PRO A 335 12.32 38.77 -26.64
C PRO A 335 13.29 39.96 -26.51
N ARG A 336 14.58 39.70 -26.34
CA ARG A 336 15.63 40.71 -26.58
C ARG A 336 16.89 40.04 -27.14
N GLY A 337 17.28 40.46 -28.34
CA GLY A 337 18.62 40.20 -28.86
C GLY A 337 18.70 39.69 -30.30
N ALA A 338 17.91 40.24 -31.22
CA ALA A 338 18.24 40.12 -32.64
C ALA A 338 19.45 41.04 -32.95
N GLN A 339 20.67 40.51 -32.79
CA GLN A 339 21.85 41.10 -33.44
C GLN A 339 22.26 40.21 -34.61
N ARG A 340 22.08 40.79 -35.80
CA ARG A 340 22.54 40.28 -37.09
C ARG A 340 24.06 40.13 -37.08
N LEU A 341 24.57 38.92 -37.28
CA LEU A 341 25.92 38.71 -37.77
C LEU A 341 25.85 38.50 -39.28
N ARG A 342 26.39 39.48 -40.04
CA ARG A 342 26.64 39.34 -41.48
C ARG A 342 27.91 38.49 -41.68
N PRO A 343 27.96 37.58 -42.67
CA PRO A 343 29.22 36.97 -43.07
C PRO A 343 30.03 37.96 -43.92
N ARG A 344 31.28 38.21 -43.51
CA ARG A 344 32.31 38.81 -44.38
C ARG A 344 32.93 37.68 -45.21
N PHE A 345 32.64 37.67 -46.51
CA PHE A 345 33.54 37.06 -47.49
C PHE A 345 34.81 37.93 -47.60
N ARG A 346 35.98 37.31 -47.54
CA ARG A 346 37.22 37.86 -48.12
C ARG A 346 37.57 36.99 -49.32
N LEU A 347 38.04 37.70 -50.36
CA LEU A 347 38.47 37.24 -51.68
C LEU A 347 39.48 36.09 -51.63
#